data_AF-A0A1S8XTQ5-F1
#
_entry.id   AF-A0A1S8XTQ5-F1
#
_cell.length_a   1.000
_cell.length_b   1.000
_cell.length_c   1.000
_cell.angle_alpha   90.00
_cell.angle_beta   90.00
_cell.angle_gamma   90.00
#
_symmetry.space_group_name_H-M   'P 1'
#
loop_
_entity.id
_entity.type
_entity.pdbx_description
1 polymer ?
#
loop_
_entity_poly.entity_id
_entity_poly.type
_entity_poly.pdbx_seq_one_letter_code
_entity_poly.pdbx_strand_id
1 'polypeptide(L)'
;MRSTLLRAVLVVAAVTASLASVGCSAGDPGTPTSAPSGVTGPTPAPGAPTTGPAGSTGGPATTGTAAPVDADRVVVRRSGGYGGLDDTVTVEPDGRWTAVDRAGARRTGRFTGADLDRLRQLAAAPRIAEGGTDDGDGRCGDAFEYQVSVGGTTVDWTDCPVAGTPPPAASALAEFVLTAAR
;
A
#
# COMPACT_ATOMS: atom_id res chain seq x y z
N MET A 1 -2.70 -41.23 -29.83
CA MET A 1 -1.53 -41.54 -30.66
C MET A 1 -1.64 -40.81 -31.98
N ARG A 2 -0.85 -39.74 -32.17
CA ARG A 2 -0.21 -39.35 -33.44
C ARG A 2 0.55 -38.04 -33.22
N SER A 3 1.83 -38.24 -32.97
CA SER A 3 2.89 -37.25 -32.83
C SER A 3 3.36 -36.82 -34.22
N THR A 4 3.55 -35.53 -34.43
CA THR A 4 4.38 -34.95 -35.52
C THR A 4 4.92 -33.62 -35.01
N LEU A 5 6.11 -33.59 -34.44
CA LEU A 5 7.41 -33.40 -35.12
C LEU A 5 7.76 -31.92 -35.33
N LEU A 6 8.61 -31.44 -34.41
CA LEU A 6 9.76 -30.56 -34.58
C LEU A 6 9.79 -29.65 -35.83
N ARG A 7 9.79 -28.34 -35.58
CA ARG A 7 10.65 -27.40 -36.31
C ARG A 7 11.45 -26.57 -35.33
N ALA A 8 12.60 -27.12 -34.97
CA ALA A 8 13.72 -26.37 -34.43
C ALA A 8 14.35 -25.56 -35.58
N VAL A 9 14.46 -24.24 -35.42
CA VAL A 9 15.41 -23.43 -36.19
C VAL A 9 16.26 -22.68 -35.18
N LEU A 10 17.53 -23.07 -35.19
CA LEU A 10 18.62 -22.65 -34.33
C LEU A 10 19.44 -21.65 -35.16
N VAL A 11 19.61 -20.42 -34.69
CA VAL A 11 20.65 -19.52 -35.21
C VAL A 11 21.44 -18.94 -34.04
N VAL A 12 22.74 -19.02 -34.20
CA VAL A 12 23.83 -19.02 -33.22
C VAL A 12 24.50 -17.63 -33.13
N ALA A 13 24.80 -17.24 -31.88
CA ALA A 13 25.93 -16.48 -31.32
C ALA A 13 26.54 -15.21 -31.97
N ALA A 14 26.76 -14.20 -31.13
CA ALA A 14 28.08 -13.63 -30.71
C ALA A 14 27.83 -12.58 -29.58
N VAL A 15 28.34 -12.70 -28.34
CA VAL A 15 29.71 -12.36 -27.83
C VAL A 15 30.03 -10.89 -28.16
N THR A 16 30.25 -9.90 -27.28
CA THR A 16 30.89 -9.69 -25.94
C THR A 16 30.57 -8.22 -25.55
N ALA A 17 30.51 -7.78 -24.28
CA ALA A 17 31.68 -7.38 -23.50
C ALA A 17 31.31 -6.92 -22.08
N SER A 18 32.32 -6.97 -21.23
CA SER A 18 32.32 -7.05 -19.77
C SER A 18 32.57 -5.71 -19.05
N LEU A 19 32.34 -5.72 -17.72
CA LEU A 19 33.03 -4.96 -16.65
C LEU A 19 32.77 -3.45 -16.48
N ALA A 20 32.12 -3.07 -15.37
CA ALA A 20 32.73 -2.21 -14.34
C ALA A 20 31.85 -2.12 -13.08
N SER A 21 32.28 -2.82 -12.04
CA SER A 21 31.92 -2.58 -10.65
C SER A 21 32.71 -1.39 -10.10
N VAL A 22 32.02 -0.34 -9.63
CA VAL A 22 32.62 0.65 -8.72
C VAL A 22 31.69 0.80 -7.53
N GLY A 23 32.11 0.22 -6.41
CA GLY A 23 31.57 0.55 -5.09
C GLY A 23 32.17 1.86 -4.58
N CYS A 24 31.42 2.53 -3.72
CA CYS A 24 31.99 3.45 -2.74
C CYS A 24 31.13 3.37 -1.48
N SER A 25 31.68 2.70 -0.46
CA SER A 25 31.21 2.74 0.92
C SER A 25 32.28 3.45 1.74
N ALA A 26 31.91 4.57 2.34
CA ALA A 26 32.51 5.21 3.52
C ALA A 26 31.43 6.21 3.99
N GLY A 27 30.85 6.15 5.18
CA GLY A 27 31.32 5.63 6.45
C GLY A 27 31.51 6.84 7.37
N ASP A 28 30.55 7.13 8.25
CA ASP A 28 30.84 7.83 9.50
C ASP A 28 29.79 7.51 10.58
N PRO A 29 30.16 6.77 11.64
CA PRO A 29 29.37 6.61 12.86
C PRO A 29 29.79 7.66 13.89
N GLY A 30 29.00 8.71 14.04
CA GLY A 30 29.22 9.72 15.08
C GLY A 30 28.20 9.64 16.20
N THR A 31 28.41 8.78 17.20
CA THR A 31 28.07 9.01 18.62
C THR A 31 28.81 7.94 19.44
N PRO A 32 29.54 8.33 20.49
CA PRO A 32 28.88 8.61 21.76
C PRO A 32 29.56 9.72 22.60
N THR A 33 28.87 10.28 23.59
CA THR A 33 29.38 10.43 24.97
C THR A 33 28.36 11.16 25.86
N SER A 34 28.13 10.55 27.02
CA SER A 34 27.21 10.91 28.09
C SER A 34 27.60 12.17 28.89
N ALA A 35 26.57 12.78 29.49
CA ALA A 35 26.57 13.69 30.66
C ALA A 35 27.34 13.08 31.88
N PRO A 36 27.62 13.78 33.03
CA PRO A 36 26.86 14.89 33.67
C PRO A 36 27.72 15.96 34.42
N SER A 37 27.10 16.99 35.04
CA SER A 37 27.44 17.53 36.38
C SER A 37 26.72 18.85 36.75
N GLY A 38 26.33 18.96 38.04
CA GLY A 38 25.97 20.19 38.78
C GLY A 38 24.48 20.29 39.11
N VAL A 39 23.90 19.81 40.23
CA VAL A 39 24.13 19.98 41.69
C VAL A 39 23.71 21.36 42.26
N THR A 40 22.62 21.32 43.05
CA THR A 40 22.12 22.22 44.15
C THR A 40 21.85 23.69 43.83
N GLY A 41 20.61 24.23 43.91
CA GLY A 41 19.73 24.49 45.08
C GLY A 41 19.57 26.03 45.27
N PRO A 42 18.63 26.62 46.05
CA PRO A 42 17.52 26.09 46.85
C PRO A 42 16.11 26.72 46.53
N THR A 43 15.07 26.14 47.15
CA THR A 43 13.67 26.61 47.37
C THR A 43 13.55 27.00 48.87
N PRO A 44 12.50 27.65 49.47
CA PRO A 44 11.27 28.36 49.01
C PRO A 44 11.07 29.78 49.63
N ALA A 45 10.01 30.50 49.23
CA ALA A 45 9.20 31.29 50.19
C ALA A 45 7.73 31.45 49.73
N PRO A 46 6.74 31.51 50.66
CA PRO A 46 5.31 31.43 50.35
C PRO A 46 4.61 32.79 50.36
N GLY A 47 3.71 33.02 49.37
CA GLY A 47 2.77 34.15 49.33
C GLY A 47 1.33 33.66 49.52
N ALA A 48 0.63 34.24 50.49
CA ALA A 48 -0.71 33.91 50.97
C ALA A 48 -1.84 34.39 50.01
N PRO A 49 -3.12 34.07 50.28
CA PRO A 49 -4.18 33.93 49.28
C PRO A 49 -4.93 35.25 48.99
N THR A 50 -5.45 35.37 47.77
CA THR A 50 -6.48 36.35 47.42
C THR A 50 -7.69 35.63 46.84
N THR A 51 -8.75 35.59 47.64
CA THR A 51 -10.13 35.30 47.24
C THR A 51 -10.65 36.34 46.26
N GLY A 52 -11.16 35.89 45.11
CA GLY A 52 -11.97 36.68 44.18
C GLY A 52 -13.05 35.78 43.53
N PRO A 53 -14.32 36.20 43.45
CA PRO A 53 -15.42 35.35 43.00
C PRO A 53 -15.74 35.49 41.50
N ALA A 54 -16.44 34.45 41.00
CA ALA A 54 -17.30 34.41 39.83
C ALA A 54 -16.68 34.27 38.42
N GLY A 55 -17.16 33.27 37.69
CA GLY A 55 -16.94 33.12 36.25
C GLY A 55 -17.17 31.69 35.78
N SER A 56 -18.43 31.25 35.70
CA SER A 56 -18.81 30.01 35.00
C SER A 56 -18.33 30.11 33.55
N THR A 57 -17.20 29.48 33.26
CA THR A 57 -16.65 29.40 31.92
C THR A 57 -17.35 28.22 31.26
N GLY A 58 -18.25 28.51 30.32
CA GLY A 58 -18.66 27.53 29.32
C GLY A 58 -17.40 27.06 28.61
N GLY A 59 -16.93 25.86 28.97
CA GLY A 59 -15.79 25.25 28.30
C GLY A 59 -16.14 25.04 26.83
N PRO A 60 -15.23 25.34 25.89
CA PRO A 60 -15.44 24.97 24.50
C PRO A 60 -15.67 23.46 24.46
N ALA A 61 -16.77 23.05 23.85
CA ALA A 61 -17.00 21.66 23.52
C ALA A 61 -15.78 21.19 22.73
N THR A 62 -14.94 20.36 23.35
CA THR A 62 -13.93 19.60 22.63
C THR A 62 -14.72 18.69 21.70
N THR A 63 -14.84 19.10 20.44
CA THR A 63 -15.22 18.22 19.34
C THR A 63 -14.33 16.99 19.49
N GLY A 64 -14.92 15.87 19.90
CA GLY A 64 -14.20 14.62 20.03
C GLY A 64 -13.51 14.39 18.70
N THR A 65 -12.18 14.39 18.71
CA THR A 65 -11.42 13.82 17.59
C THR A 65 -11.86 12.37 17.56
N ALA A 66 -12.75 12.04 16.61
CA ALA A 66 -13.11 10.66 16.34
C ALA A 66 -11.79 9.92 16.12
N ALA A 67 -11.56 8.88 16.91
CA ALA A 67 -10.41 8.01 16.70
C ALA A 67 -10.41 7.58 15.23
N PRO A 68 -9.26 7.61 14.54
CA PRO A 68 -9.20 7.13 13.17
C PRO A 68 -9.71 5.70 13.18
N VAL A 69 -10.74 5.43 12.38
CA VAL A 69 -11.16 4.07 12.08
C VAL A 69 -9.94 3.34 11.52
N ASP A 70 -9.51 2.28 12.21
CA ASP A 70 -8.45 1.44 11.69
C ASP A 70 -8.86 0.96 10.30
N ALA A 71 -7.94 1.07 9.35
CA ALA A 71 -8.20 0.64 7.99
C ALA A 71 -8.35 -0.89 7.97
N ASP A 72 -9.30 -1.43 7.23
CA ASP A 72 -9.31 -2.87 6.98
C ASP A 72 -8.06 -3.29 6.20
N ARG A 73 -7.63 -4.54 6.38
CA ARG A 73 -6.57 -5.14 5.55
C ARG A 73 -7.05 -5.18 4.10
N VAL A 74 -6.18 -4.72 3.18
CA VAL A 74 -6.44 -4.70 1.74
C VAL A 74 -5.56 -5.71 1.03
N VAL A 75 -6.12 -6.50 0.13
CA VAL A 75 -5.38 -7.40 -0.75
C VAL A 75 -5.79 -7.13 -2.19
N VAL A 76 -4.82 -6.84 -3.05
CA VAL A 76 -5.03 -6.64 -4.49
C VAL A 76 -4.23 -7.70 -5.23
N ARG A 77 -4.88 -8.48 -6.08
CA ARG A 77 -4.23 -9.40 -7.01
C ARG A 77 -4.55 -8.98 -8.44
N ARG A 78 -3.53 -9.01 -9.29
CA ARG A 78 -3.64 -8.81 -10.74
C ARG A 78 -3.00 -9.99 -11.45
N SER A 79 -3.77 -10.71 -12.24
CA SER A 79 -3.28 -11.80 -13.08
C SER A 79 -3.62 -11.62 -14.54
N GLY A 80 -2.99 -12.40 -15.41
CA GLY A 80 -3.33 -12.46 -16.83
C GLY A 80 -2.37 -11.66 -17.70
N GLY A 81 -2.87 -11.22 -18.86
CA GLY A 81 -2.10 -10.60 -19.92
C GLY A 81 -1.16 -11.56 -20.66
N TYR A 82 -0.59 -11.09 -21.77
CA TYR A 82 0.18 -11.88 -22.75
C TYR A 82 1.43 -12.52 -22.14
N GLY A 83 2.09 -11.82 -21.21
CA GLY A 83 3.26 -12.33 -20.50
C GLY A 83 2.93 -13.22 -19.30
N GLY A 84 1.65 -13.29 -18.92
CA GLY A 84 1.22 -13.87 -17.65
C GLY A 84 1.82 -13.13 -16.47
N LEU A 85 1.13 -12.10 -15.98
CA LEU A 85 1.38 -11.48 -14.67
C LEU A 85 0.58 -12.20 -13.58
N ASP A 86 1.10 -12.16 -12.36
CA ASP A 86 0.41 -12.64 -11.14
C ASP A 86 1.05 -11.91 -9.95
N ASP A 87 0.65 -10.66 -9.81
CA ASP A 87 1.14 -9.77 -8.75
C ASP A 87 0.11 -9.73 -7.63
N THR A 88 0.55 -9.91 -6.39
CA THR A 88 -0.27 -9.75 -5.19
C THR A 88 0.33 -8.71 -4.28
N VAL A 89 -0.44 -7.68 -3.93
CA VAL A 89 -0.09 -6.69 -2.92
C VAL A 89 -1.01 -6.85 -1.72
N THR A 90 -0.43 -7.05 -0.56
CA THR A 90 -1.11 -7.01 0.74
C THR A 90 -0.75 -5.70 1.44
N VAL A 91 -1.75 -4.98 1.92
CA VAL A 91 -1.59 -3.78 2.75
C VAL A 91 -2.27 -4.02 4.10
N GLU A 92 -1.49 -3.93 5.16
CA GLU A 92 -1.97 -4.02 6.53
C GLU A 92 -2.65 -2.71 6.98
N PRO A 93 -3.52 -2.74 8.00
CA PRO A 93 -4.25 -1.56 8.52
C PRO A 93 -3.38 -0.34 8.82
N ASP A 94 -2.13 -0.59 9.20
CA ASP A 94 -1.16 0.42 9.56
C ASP A 94 -0.41 1.01 8.36
N GLY A 95 -0.67 0.54 7.15
CA GLY A 95 -0.05 0.99 5.90
C GLY A 95 1.24 0.27 5.52
N ARG A 96 1.72 -0.72 6.29
CA ARG A 96 2.77 -1.64 5.82
C ARG A 96 2.23 -2.47 4.66
N TRP A 97 3.05 -2.66 3.63
CA TRP A 97 2.67 -3.47 2.50
C TRP A 97 3.74 -4.48 2.10
N THR A 98 3.29 -5.57 1.48
CA THR A 98 4.12 -6.59 0.84
C THR A 98 3.59 -6.85 -0.55
N ALA A 99 4.45 -6.74 -1.56
CA ALA A 99 4.17 -7.11 -2.93
C ALA A 99 4.93 -8.40 -3.28
N VAL A 100 4.25 -9.34 -3.92
CA VAL A 100 4.79 -10.62 -4.40
C VAL A 100 4.46 -10.74 -5.88
N ASP A 101 5.47 -10.99 -6.71
CA ASP A 101 5.27 -11.24 -8.14
C ASP A 101 5.09 -12.73 -8.47
N ARG A 102 4.87 -13.02 -9.75
CA ARG A 102 4.73 -14.40 -10.27
C ARG A 102 5.90 -15.30 -9.92
N ALA A 103 7.13 -14.77 -9.93
CA ALA A 103 8.34 -15.53 -9.62
C ALA A 103 8.54 -15.73 -8.11
N GLY A 104 7.70 -15.10 -7.29
CA GLY A 104 7.78 -15.12 -5.83
C GLY A 104 8.74 -14.09 -5.27
N ALA A 105 9.25 -13.16 -6.08
CA ALA A 105 10.09 -12.08 -5.57
C ALA A 105 9.24 -11.16 -4.68
N ARG A 106 9.81 -10.77 -3.53
CA ARG A 106 9.10 -10.02 -2.51
C ARG A 106 9.67 -8.62 -2.38
N ARG A 107 8.78 -7.64 -2.33
CA ARG A 107 9.08 -6.24 -2.00
C ARG A 107 8.19 -5.81 -0.85
N THR A 108 8.69 -4.92 -0.01
CA THR A 108 7.98 -4.44 1.16
C THR A 108 8.20 -2.95 1.32
N GLY A 109 7.21 -2.28 1.91
CA GLY A 109 7.33 -0.88 2.26
C GLY A 109 6.22 -0.44 3.19
N ARG A 110 6.02 0.86 3.25
CA ARG A 110 4.97 1.48 4.05
C ARG A 110 4.47 2.71 3.32
N PHE A 111 3.15 2.86 3.26
CA PHE A 111 2.52 4.06 2.72
C PHE A 111 2.80 5.28 3.60
N THR A 112 2.90 6.44 2.96
CA THR A 112 2.92 7.73 3.67
C THR A 112 1.58 7.98 4.36
N GLY A 113 1.51 8.95 5.26
CA GLY A 113 0.22 9.32 5.90
C GLY A 113 -0.85 9.69 4.87
N ALA A 114 -0.48 10.48 3.86
CA ALA A 114 -1.38 10.90 2.79
C ALA A 114 -1.86 9.71 1.92
N ASP A 115 -0.95 8.79 1.58
CA ASP A 115 -1.28 7.59 0.83
C ASP A 115 -2.19 6.64 1.63
N LEU A 116 -1.94 6.51 2.93
CA LEU A 116 -2.78 5.69 3.82
C LEU A 116 -4.18 6.30 3.98
N ASP A 117 -4.29 7.62 4.08
CA ASP A 117 -5.59 8.29 4.12
C ASP A 117 -6.33 8.15 2.78
N ARG A 118 -5.60 8.21 1.65
CA ARG A 118 -6.17 7.95 0.34
C ARG A 118 -6.65 6.50 0.21
N LEU A 119 -5.87 5.54 0.69
CA LEU A 119 -6.25 4.13 0.74
C LEU A 119 -7.55 3.94 1.51
N ARG A 120 -7.65 4.52 2.71
CA ARG A 120 -8.85 4.43 3.57
C ARG A 120 -10.10 4.99 2.89
N GLN A 121 -9.97 6.11 2.19
CA GLN A 121 -11.08 6.71 1.44
C GLN A 121 -11.57 5.80 0.31
N LEU A 122 -10.65 5.15 -0.41
CA LEU A 122 -10.97 4.22 -1.50
C LEU A 122 -11.54 2.90 -0.96
N ALA A 123 -11.02 2.40 0.16
CA ALA A 123 -11.38 1.14 0.80
C ALA A 123 -12.69 1.19 1.60
N ALA A 124 -13.44 2.30 1.60
CA ALA A 124 -14.71 2.39 2.33
C ALA A 124 -15.72 1.33 1.84
N ALA A 125 -15.97 0.32 2.68
CA ALA A 125 -16.57 -0.97 2.31
C ALA A 125 -17.89 -0.93 1.51
N PRO A 126 -18.85 0.00 1.74
CA PRO A 126 -20.06 0.05 0.89
C PRO A 126 -19.71 0.31 -0.57
N ARG A 127 -18.71 1.15 -0.84
CA ARG A 127 -18.35 1.55 -2.20
C ARG A 127 -17.63 0.47 -2.97
N ILE A 128 -16.87 -0.39 -2.27
CA ILE A 128 -16.04 -1.42 -2.90
C ILE A 128 -16.89 -2.41 -3.70
N ALA A 129 -18.02 -2.85 -3.13
CA ALA A 129 -18.93 -3.82 -3.74
C ALA A 129 -19.92 -3.20 -4.76
N GLU A 130 -19.91 -1.87 -4.93
CA GLU A 130 -20.88 -1.17 -5.77
C GLU A 130 -20.43 -1.06 -7.23
N GLY A 131 -21.35 -1.38 -8.15
CA GLY A 131 -21.22 -1.10 -9.57
C GLY A 131 -20.52 -2.19 -10.37
N GLY A 132 -20.08 -1.81 -11.56
CA GLY A 132 -19.58 -2.71 -12.60
C GLY A 132 -20.70 -3.33 -13.44
N THR A 133 -20.36 -3.74 -14.66
CA THR A 133 -21.25 -4.54 -15.52
C THR A 133 -20.48 -5.75 -16.03
N ASP A 134 -21.16 -6.88 -16.17
CA ASP A 134 -20.63 -8.07 -16.82
C ASP A 134 -21.34 -8.23 -18.16
N ASP A 135 -20.60 -8.02 -19.25
CA ASP A 135 -21.07 -8.27 -20.61
C ASP A 135 -20.49 -9.62 -21.07
N GLY A 136 -21.03 -10.71 -20.51
CA GLY A 136 -20.44 -12.06 -20.46
C GLY A 136 -20.19 -12.82 -21.78
N ASP A 137 -20.18 -12.16 -22.94
CA ASP A 137 -20.07 -12.82 -24.25
C ASP A 137 -18.68 -12.64 -24.92
N GLY A 138 -17.82 -11.78 -24.38
CA GLY A 138 -16.52 -11.45 -24.98
C GLY A 138 -15.32 -12.16 -24.34
N ARG A 139 -14.50 -12.86 -25.15
CA ARG A 139 -13.18 -13.37 -24.71
C ARG A 139 -12.06 -12.45 -25.16
N CYS A 140 -11.31 -11.93 -24.19
CA CYS A 140 -10.07 -11.20 -24.44
C CYS A 140 -8.87 -12.16 -24.29
N GLY A 141 -8.02 -12.24 -25.32
CA GLY A 141 -6.80 -13.05 -25.27
C GLY A 141 -5.69 -12.47 -24.40
N ASP A 142 -5.79 -11.19 -24.02
CA ASP A 142 -4.80 -10.42 -23.26
C ASP A 142 -5.48 -9.63 -22.11
N ALA A 143 -6.51 -10.22 -21.50
CA ALA A 143 -7.18 -9.60 -20.36
C ALA A 143 -6.34 -9.68 -19.09
N PHE A 144 -6.56 -8.72 -18.19
CA PHE A 144 -6.17 -8.86 -16.80
C PHE A 144 -7.36 -9.21 -15.94
N GLU A 145 -7.20 -10.20 -15.06
CA GLU A 145 -8.15 -10.44 -13.97
C GLU A 145 -7.66 -9.71 -12.72
N TYR A 146 -8.59 -9.04 -12.05
CA TYR A 146 -8.34 -8.36 -10.79
C TYR A 146 -9.20 -8.97 -9.71
N GLN A 147 -8.60 -9.09 -8.53
CA GLN A 147 -9.29 -9.40 -7.29
C GLN A 147 -8.89 -8.36 -6.24
N VAL A 148 -9.88 -7.74 -5.63
CA VAL A 148 -9.70 -6.78 -4.54
C VAL A 148 -10.45 -7.27 -3.32
N SER A 149 -9.76 -7.43 -2.21
CA SER A 149 -10.36 -7.75 -0.91
C SER A 149 -10.10 -6.64 0.08
N VAL A 150 -11.14 -6.20 0.77
CA VAL A 150 -11.08 -5.23 1.87
C VAL A 150 -11.84 -5.82 3.05
N GLY A 151 -11.12 -6.18 4.11
CA GLY A 151 -11.71 -6.87 5.26
C GLY A 151 -12.35 -8.20 4.82
N GLY A 152 -13.68 -8.31 4.97
CA GLY A 152 -14.47 -9.47 4.56
C GLY A 152 -15.11 -9.38 3.17
N THR A 153 -14.95 -8.26 2.46
CA THR A 153 -15.56 -8.02 1.14
C THR A 153 -14.55 -8.30 0.04
N THR A 154 -14.92 -9.11 -0.95
CA THR A 154 -14.09 -9.39 -2.13
C THR A 154 -14.87 -9.07 -3.40
N VAL A 155 -14.19 -8.44 -4.35
CA VAL A 155 -14.72 -8.07 -5.67
C VAL A 155 -13.71 -8.49 -6.74
N ASP A 156 -14.22 -9.13 -7.78
CA ASP A 156 -13.44 -9.62 -8.91
C ASP A 156 -13.98 -9.00 -10.20
N TRP A 157 -13.09 -8.67 -11.15
CA TRP A 157 -13.49 -8.27 -12.50
C TRP A 157 -12.40 -8.61 -13.52
N THR A 158 -12.82 -8.65 -14.79
CA THR A 158 -11.90 -8.77 -15.92
C THR A 158 -11.77 -7.41 -16.59
N ASP A 159 -10.55 -6.88 -16.68
CA ASP A 159 -10.23 -5.68 -17.44
C ASP A 159 -10.06 -6.06 -18.91
N CYS A 160 -11.18 -5.95 -19.63
CA CYS A 160 -11.34 -6.36 -21.00
C CYS A 160 -12.45 -5.50 -21.62
N PRO A 161 -12.23 -4.84 -22.77
CA PRO A 161 -13.24 -3.95 -23.37
C PRO A 161 -14.60 -4.61 -23.67
N VAL A 162 -14.62 -5.94 -23.75
CA VAL A 162 -15.83 -6.74 -24.04
C VAL A 162 -16.37 -7.49 -22.83
N ALA A 163 -15.78 -7.32 -21.63
CA ALA A 163 -16.26 -7.94 -20.38
C ALA A 163 -17.17 -7.01 -19.56
N GLY A 164 -17.41 -5.78 -20.05
CA GLY A 164 -18.20 -4.76 -19.36
C GLY A 164 -17.33 -3.76 -18.60
N THR A 165 -17.98 -2.95 -17.77
CA THR A 165 -17.31 -1.85 -17.05
C THR A 165 -16.79 -2.34 -15.70
N PRO A 166 -15.52 -2.08 -15.33
CA PRO A 166 -15.00 -2.40 -14.00
C PRO A 166 -15.76 -1.70 -12.87
N PRO A 167 -15.90 -2.32 -11.68
CA PRO A 167 -16.44 -1.64 -10.50
C PRO A 167 -15.57 -0.43 -10.14
N PRO A 168 -16.11 0.80 -10.11
CA PRO A 168 -15.32 2.02 -10.11
C PRO A 168 -14.47 2.22 -8.85
N ALA A 169 -14.99 1.83 -7.67
CA ALA A 169 -14.23 1.95 -6.43
C ALA A 169 -13.14 0.88 -6.32
N ALA A 170 -13.46 -0.37 -6.68
CA ALA A 170 -12.49 -1.48 -6.63
C ALA A 170 -11.35 -1.27 -7.64
N SER A 171 -11.65 -0.81 -8.85
CA SER A 171 -10.63 -0.53 -9.87
C SER A 171 -9.71 0.63 -9.49
N ALA A 172 -10.26 1.72 -8.97
CA ALA A 172 -9.46 2.84 -8.45
C ALA A 172 -8.57 2.44 -7.26
N LEU A 173 -9.06 1.57 -6.38
CA LEU A 173 -8.27 1.01 -5.27
C LEU A 173 -7.12 0.13 -5.78
N ALA A 174 -7.40 -0.77 -6.73
CA ALA A 174 -6.37 -1.63 -7.31
C ALA A 174 -5.27 -0.82 -8.01
N GLU A 175 -5.64 0.16 -8.83
CA GLU A 175 -4.69 1.03 -9.53
C GLU A 175 -3.79 1.79 -8.55
N PHE A 176 -4.39 2.37 -7.51
CA PHE A 176 -3.65 3.08 -6.47
C PHE A 176 -2.62 2.16 -5.78
N VAL A 177 -3.05 0.99 -5.32
CA VAL A 177 -2.18 0.04 -4.60
C VAL A 177 -1.04 -0.45 -5.49
N LEU A 178 -1.34 -0.88 -6.72
CA LEU A 178 -0.34 -1.42 -7.66
C LEU A 178 0.67 -0.36 -8.16
N THR A 179 0.31 0.92 -8.07
CA THR A 179 1.20 2.03 -8.44
C THR A 179 2.05 2.48 -7.26
N ALA A 180 1.47 2.58 -6.07
CA ALA A 180 2.15 3.09 -4.89
C ALA A 180 3.05 2.03 -4.19
N ALA A 181 2.75 0.74 -4.33
CA ALA A 181 3.51 -0.35 -3.71
C ALA A 181 4.54 -0.97 -4.68
N ARG A 182 5.62 -0.24 -4.96
CA ARG A 182 6.67 -0.68 -5.91
C ARG A 182 8.06 -0.71 -5.30
#